data_AF-A0A0R2G0K1-F1
#
_entry.id   AF-A0A0R2G0K1-F1
#
_cell.length_a   1.000
_cell.length_b   1.000
_cell.length_c   1.000
_cell.angle_alpha   90.00
_cell.angle_beta   90.00
_cell.angle_gamma   90.00
#
_symmetry.space_group_name_H-M   'P 1'
#
loop_
_entity.id
_entity.type
_entity.pdbx_description
1 polymer ?
#
loop_
_entity_poly.entity_id
_entity_poly.type
_entity_poly.pdbx_seq_one_letter_code
_entity_poly.pdbx_strand_id
1 'polypeptide(L)' 'MSLKQVKKYEQDGHEYDVRVGDDGMVHVAVDGGDPAKGYYMSGTVRFPKAIVIDGKYVMSLQLACNPEIEAALNSMK' A
#
# COMPACT_ATOMS: atom_id res chain seq x y z
N MET A 1 10.46 7.79 -10.83
CA MET A 1 10.23 6.70 -9.85
C MET A 1 9.27 5.74 -10.52
N SER A 2 9.68 4.50 -10.79
CA SER A 2 8.78 3.51 -11.37
C SER A 2 8.00 2.87 -10.24
N LEU A 3 6.68 2.76 -10.40
CA LEU A 3 5.81 2.05 -9.47
C LEU A 3 5.41 0.74 -10.14
N LYS A 4 5.73 -0.38 -9.50
CA LYS A 4 5.28 -1.70 -9.92
C LYS A 4 3.99 -2.03 -9.19
N GLN A 5 2.90 -2.25 -9.92
CA GLN A 5 1.66 -2.71 -9.34
C GLN A 5 1.85 -4.11 -8.76
N VAL A 6 1.53 -4.27 -7.47
CA VAL A 6 1.59 -5.56 -6.77
C VAL A 6 0.26 -6.25 -6.86
N LYS A 7 -0.80 -5.56 -6.42
CA LYS A 7 -2.15 -6.10 -6.42
C LYS A 7 -3.17 -4.99 -6.37
N LYS A 8 -4.28 -5.21 -7.06
CA LYS A 8 -5.49 -4.40 -6.98
C LYS A 8 -6.62 -5.29 -6.49
N TYR A 9 -7.28 -4.91 -5.41
CA TYR A 9 -8.30 -5.73 -4.76
C TYR A 9 -9.26 -4.88 -3.93
N GLU A 10 -10.45 -5.40 -3.65
CA GLU A 10 -11.41 -4.77 -2.75
C GLU A 10 -11.32 -5.36 -1.34
N GLN A 11 -11.40 -4.50 -0.32
CA GLN A 11 -11.41 -4.88 1.09
C GLN A 11 -12.27 -3.88 1.88
N ASP A 12 -13.06 -4.35 2.83
CA ASP A 12 -13.90 -3.48 3.68
C ASP A 12 -14.82 -2.51 2.90
N GLY A 13 -15.15 -2.83 1.64
CA GLY A 13 -15.97 -1.97 0.76
C GLY A 13 -15.19 -0.91 -0.03
N HIS A 14 -13.86 -0.92 0.00
CA HIS A 14 -13.00 0.00 -0.73
C HIS A 14 -12.09 -0.70 -1.72
N GLU A 15 -11.80 -0.05 -2.84
CA GLU A 15 -10.85 -0.56 -3.84
C GLU A 15 -9.42 -0.11 -3.48
N TYR A 16 -8.56 -1.06 -3.11
CA TYR A 16 -7.15 -0.82 -2.82
C TYR A 16 -6.29 -1.15 -4.04
N ASP A 17 -5.49 -0.19 -4.48
CA ASP A 17 -4.43 -0.39 -5.46
C ASP A 17 -3.07 -0.24 -4.78
N VAL A 18 -2.40 -1.39 -4.62
CA VAL A 18 -1.12 -1.49 -3.93
C VAL A 18 0.00 -1.64 -4.94
N ARG A 19 0.95 -0.72 -4.86
CA ARG A 19 2.12 -0.64 -5.73
C ARG A 19 3.37 -0.53 -4.87
N VAL A 20 4.50 -0.96 -5.41
CA VAL A 20 5.81 -0.83 -4.76
C VAL A 20 6.73 -0.02 -5.66
N GLY A 21 7.40 0.98 -5.08
CA GLY A 21 8.40 1.77 -5.76
C GLY A 21 9.79 1.14 -5.72
N ASP A 22 10.65 1.51 -6.66
CA ASP A 22 12.06 1.09 -6.69
C ASP A 22 12.86 1.51 -5.44
N ASP A 23 12.31 2.43 -4.63
CA ASP A 23 12.87 2.85 -3.35
C ASP A 23 12.46 1.93 -2.17
N GLY A 24 11.79 0.80 -2.45
CA GLY A 24 11.33 -0.16 -1.46
C GLY A 24 10.11 0.30 -0.66
N MET A 25 9.44 1.36 -1.12
CA MET A 25 8.29 1.95 -0.44
C MET A 25 6.99 1.44 -1.04
N VAL A 26 5.97 1.27 -0.20
CA VAL A 26 4.63 0.85 -0.64
C VAL A 26 3.78 2.08 -0.90
N HIS A 27 3.12 2.10 -2.04
CA HIS A 27 2.17 3.13 -2.45
C HIS A 27 0.79 2.50 -2.50
N VAL A 28 -0.15 3.04 -1.73
CA VAL A 28 -1.52 2.52 -1.64
C VAL A 28 -2.49 3.62 -2.05
N ALA A 29 -3.22 3.41 -3.12
CA ALA A 29 -4.37 4.23 -3.48
C ALA A 29 -5.66 3.52 -3.02
N VAL A 30 -6.65 4.31 -2.59
CA VAL A 30 -7.96 3.81 -2.14
C VAL A 30 -9.04 4.52 -2.96
N ASP A 31 -9.96 3.74 -3.53
CA ASP A 31 -11.08 4.22 -4.37
C ASP A 31 -10.64 5.14 -5.52
N GLY A 32 -9.47 4.86 -6.10
CA GLY A 32 -8.89 5.67 -7.17
C GLY A 32 -8.35 7.04 -6.73
N GLY A 33 -8.26 7.30 -5.43
CA GLY A 33 -7.66 8.50 -4.86
C GLY A 33 -6.13 8.57 -5.00
N ASP A 34 -5.54 9.64 -4.46
CA ASP A 34 -4.09 9.83 -4.48
C ASP A 34 -3.36 8.73 -3.69
N PRO A 35 -2.32 8.09 -4.27
CA PRO A 35 -1.60 7.04 -3.60
C PRO A 35 -0.80 7.59 -2.40
N ALA A 36 -1.09 7.06 -1.21
CA ALA A 36 -0.33 7.33 -0.01
C ALA A 36 0.92 6.46 0.06
N LYS A 37 2.06 7.08 0.35
CA LYS A 37 3.34 6.40 0.51
C LYS A 37 3.52 5.91 1.94
N GLY A 38 3.91 4.65 2.10
CA GLY A 38 4.08 3.99 3.38
C GLY A 38 5.22 2.96 3.41
N TYR A 39 5.59 2.56 4.62
CA TYR A 39 6.60 1.56 4.90
C TYR A 39 5.92 0.23 5.22
N TYR A 40 6.32 -0.85 4.54
CA TYR A 40 5.88 -2.19 4.91
C TYR A 40 6.68 -2.70 6.12
N MET A 41 5.96 -3.08 7.18
CA MET A 41 6.52 -3.64 8.41
C MET A 41 5.75 -4.93 8.73
N SER A 42 6.25 -6.06 8.21
CA SER A 42 5.81 -7.41 8.60
C SER A 42 4.29 -7.60 8.62
N GLY A 43 3.62 -7.23 7.53
CA GLY A 43 2.17 -7.38 7.35
C GLY A 43 1.33 -6.15 7.69
N THR A 44 1.96 -5.03 8.03
CA THR A 44 1.30 -3.73 8.21
C THR A 44 2.02 -2.67 7.40
N VAL A 45 1.29 -1.84 6.66
CA VAL A 45 1.84 -0.66 5.99
C VAL A 45 1.62 0.56 6.87
N ARG A 46 2.70 1.28 7.18
CA ARG A 46 2.67 2.49 8.01
C ARG A 46 2.87 3.72 7.14
N PHE A 47 1.91 4.63 7.16
CA PHE A 47 1.87 5.86 6.35
C PHE A 47 2.32 7.07 7.20
N PRO A 48 3.46 7.71 6.89
CA PRO A 48 3.93 8.88 7.62
C PRO A 48 3.01 10.09 7.46
N LYS A 49 2.37 10.22 6.30
CA LYS A 49 1.44 11.31 5.98
C LYS A 49 -0.03 10.94 6.22
N ALA A 50 -0.29 9.78 6.80
CA ALA A 50 -1.59 9.12 6.83
C ALA A 50 -2.18 8.86 5.43
N ILE A 51 -3.14 7.94 5.38
CA ILE A 51 -4.03 7.72 4.24
C ILE A 51 -5.45 8.06 4.68
N VAL A 52 -6.25 8.64 3.78
CA VAL A 52 -7.64 8.98 4.07
C VAL A 52 -8.54 7.87 3.57
N ILE A 53 -9.28 7.25 4.48
CA ILE A 53 -10.26 6.20 4.18
C ILE A 53 -11.55 6.60 4.91
N ASP A 54 -12.67 6.74 4.20
CA ASP A 54 -13.93 7.29 4.74
C ASP A 54 -13.79 8.61 5.50
N GLY A 55 -12.89 9.49 5.03
CA GLY A 55 -12.63 10.77 5.72
C GLY A 55 -11.89 10.63 7.06
N LYS A 56 -11.41 9.42 7.42
CA LYS A 56 -10.58 9.18 8.60
C LYS A 56 -9.11 9.10 8.18
N TYR A 57 -8.25 9.74 8.98
CA TYR A 57 -6.81 9.66 8.81
C TYR A 57 -6.29 8.37 9.44
N VAL A 58 -5.86 7.45 8.61
CA VAL A 58 -5.32 6.14 8.99
C VAL A 58 -3.79 6.19 8.85
N MET A 59 -3.07 5.94 9.94
CA MET A 59 -1.59 5.93 9.92
C MET A 59 -1.01 4.55 9.65
N SER A 60 -1.80 3.49 9.85
CA SER A 60 -1.36 2.11 9.72
C SER A 60 -2.50 1.30 9.14
N LEU A 61 -2.22 0.50 8.13
CA LEU A 61 -3.22 -0.36 7.49
C LEU A 61 -2.66 -1.77 7.33
N GLN A 62 -3.47 -2.76 7.71
CA GLN A 62 -3.20 -4.16 7.37
C GLN A 62 -3.85 -4.45 6.03
N LEU A 63 -3.04 -4.84 5.06
CA LEU A 63 -3.47 -5.15 3.70
C LEU A 63 -3.58 -6.66 3.56
N ALA A 64 -4.67 -7.17 2.97
CA ALA A 64 -4.82 -8.60 2.72
C ALA A 64 -3.72 -9.18 1.79
N CYS A 65 -3.11 -8.35 0.93
CA CYS A 65 -2.05 -8.75 0.00
C CYS A 65 -0.63 -8.66 0.57
N ASN A 66 -0.47 -8.84 1.89
CA ASN A 66 0.83 -8.86 2.57
C ASN A 66 1.88 -9.78 1.90
N PRO A 67 1.58 -11.05 1.55
CA PRO A 67 2.59 -11.93 0.95
C PRO A 67 3.04 -11.44 -0.44
N GLU A 68 2.15 -10.85 -1.23
CA GLU A 68 2.49 -10.28 -2.53
C GLU A 68 3.38 -9.03 -2.40
N ILE A 69 3.11 -8.17 -1.41
CA ILE A 69 3.96 -7.00 -1.11
C ILE A 69 5.36 -7.46 -0.71
N GLU A 70 5.45 -8.44 0.18
CA GLU A 70 6.73 -8.98 0.64
C GLU A 70 7.51 -9.63 -0.51
N ALA A 71 6.85 -10.41 -1.37
CA ALA A 71 7.47 -11.01 -2.55
C ALA A 71 7.97 -9.95 -3.54
N ALA A 72 7.20 -8.88 -3.75
CA ALA A 72 7.59 -7.76 -4.60
C ALA A 72 8.81 -7.01 -4.07
N LEU A 73 8.82 -6.69 -2.76
CA LEU A 73 9.94 -6.03 -2.09
C LEU A 73 11.21 -6.90 -2.09
N ASN A 74 11.07 -8.21 -1.85
CA ASN A 74 12.21 -9.13 -1.90
C ASN A 74 12.77 -9.31 -3.32
N SER A 75 11.93 -9.20 -4.36
CA SER A 75 12.40 -9.26 -5.75
C SER A 75 13.12 -7.97 -6.20
N MET A 76 13.07 -6.91 -5.40
CA MET A 76 13.75 -5.64 -5.67
C MET A 76 15.09 -5.49 -4.91
N LYS A 77 15.41 -6.44 -4.02
CA LYS A 77 16.74 -6.56 -3.41
C LYS A 77 17.71 -7.29 -4.35
#